data_AF-A0A948DLH7-F1
#
_entry.id   AF-A0A948DLH7-F1
#
_cell.length_a   1.000
_cell.length_b   1.000
_cell.length_c   1.000
_cell.angle_alpha   90.00
_cell.angle_beta   90.00
_cell.angle_gamma   90.00
#
_symmetry.space_group_name_H-M   'P 1'
#
loop_
_entity.id
_entity.type
_entity.pdbx_description
1 polymer ?
#
loop_
_entity_poly.entity_id
_entity_poly.type
_entity_poly.pdbx_seq_one_letter_code
_entity_poly.pdbx_strand_id
1 'polypeptide(L)' 'MLTNDQIKQFQILYKNRFGVEISGKEARENGERLIGLVRAVYQPKAVSKNHIKTEALK' A
#
# COMPACT_ATOMS: atom_id res chain seq x y z
N MET A 1 10.83 4.50 1.59
CA MET A 1 10.82 5.64 0.66
C MET A 1 10.27 5.16 -0.67
N LEU A 2 9.38 5.91 -1.29
CA LEU A 2 8.82 5.56 -2.60
C LEU A 2 9.87 5.70 -3.71
N THR A 3 9.86 4.81 -4.69
CA THR A 3 10.70 4.94 -5.89
C THR A 3 10.15 6.01 -6.83
N ASN A 4 10.97 6.50 -7.76
CA ASN A 4 10.53 7.49 -8.75
C ASN A 4 9.36 6.99 -9.61
N ASP A 5 9.33 5.70 -9.95
CA ASP A 5 8.23 5.11 -10.71
C ASP A 5 6.94 5.05 -9.88
N GLN A 6 7.03 4.72 -8.60
CA GLN A 6 5.89 4.75 -7.69
C GLN A 6 5.37 6.18 -7.49
N ILE A 7 6.26 7.17 -7.42
CA ILE A 7 5.89 8.59 -7.36
C ILE A 7 5.12 8.99 -8.62
N LYS A 8 5.60 8.62 -9.82
CA LYS A 8 4.90 8.89 -11.08
C LYS A 8 3.53 8.23 -11.14
N GLN A 9 3.43 6.97 -10.71
CA GLN A 9 2.13 6.28 -10.64
C GLN A 9 1.18 6.97 -9.67
N PHE A 10 1.68 7.41 -8.51
CA PHE A 10 0.87 8.16 -7.54
C PHE A 10 0.36 9.49 -8.14
N GLN A 11 1.20 10.23 -8.87
CA GLN A 11 0.79 11.46 -9.57
C GLN A 11 -0.33 11.19 -10.58
N ILE A 12 -0.21 10.12 -11.38
CA ILE A 12 -1.25 9.72 -12.35
C ILE A 12 -2.56 9.39 -11.64
N LEU A 13 -2.51 8.58 -10.57
CA LEU A 13 -3.70 8.21 -9.80
C LEU A 13 -4.37 9.43 -9.15
N TYR A 14 -3.58 10.35 -8.60
CA TYR A 14 -4.07 11.57 -7.99
C TYR A 14 -4.77 12.46 -9.01
N LYS A 15 -4.15 12.68 -10.18
CA LYS A 15 -4.75 13.42 -11.29
C LYS A 15 -6.05 12.78 -11.77
N ASN A 16 -6.07 11.46 -11.97
CA ASN A 16 -7.26 10.76 -12.42
C ASN A 16 -8.42 10.85 -11.42
N ARG A 17 -8.12 10.89 -10.13
CA ARG A 17 -9.14 10.93 -9.07
C ARG A 17 -9.66 12.34 -8.79
N PHE A 18 -8.78 13.35 -8.83
CA PHE A 18 -9.09 14.70 -8.36
C PHE A 18 -9.02 15.77 -9.46
N GLY A 19 -8.55 15.43 -10.65
CA GLY A 19 -8.34 16.37 -11.76
C GLY A 19 -7.15 17.32 -11.56
N VAL A 20 -6.33 17.12 -10.54
CA VAL A 20 -5.23 18.02 -10.15
C VAL A 20 -3.88 17.34 -10.34
N GLU A 21 -2.95 18.03 -10.99
CA GLU A 21 -1.55 17.62 -11.04
C GLU A 21 -0.82 18.08 -9.78
N ILE A 22 0.03 17.21 -9.24
CA ILE A 22 0.85 17.49 -8.05
C ILE A 22 2.32 17.32 -8.40
N SER A 23 3.20 18.08 -7.73
CA SER A 23 4.64 17.96 -7.93
C SER A 23 5.18 16.61 -7.44
N GLY A 24 6.37 16.24 -7.90
CA GLY A 24 7.04 15.03 -7.41
C GLY A 24 7.36 15.07 -5.91
N LYS A 25 7.52 16.26 -5.33
CA LYS A 25 7.71 16.44 -3.89
C LYS A 25 6.42 16.16 -3.12
N GLU A 26 5.32 16.76 -3.55
CA GLU A 26 4.00 16.54 -2.93
C GLU A 26 3.55 15.09 -3.05
N ALA A 27 3.75 14.47 -4.22
CA ALA A 27 3.44 13.07 -4.43
C ALA A 27 4.23 12.14 -3.48
N ARG A 28 5.50 12.46 -3.20
CA ARG A 28 6.31 11.71 -2.26
C ARG A 28 5.80 11.85 -0.83
N GLU A 29 5.59 13.09 -0.38
CA GLU A 29 5.13 13.37 0.98
C GLU A 29 3.74 12.76 1.24
N ASN A 30 2.81 12.92 0.30
CA ASN A 30 1.45 12.38 0.41
C ASN A 30 1.44 10.85 0.32
N GLY A 31 2.21 10.27 -0.60
CA GLY A 31 2.31 8.83 -0.75
C GLY A 31 2.93 8.15 0.48
N GLU A 32 3.96 8.74 1.08
CA GLU A 32 4.58 8.22 2.31
C GLU A 32 3.64 8.30 3.52
N ARG A 33 2.91 9.42 3.67
CA ARG A 33 1.87 9.55 4.69
C ARG A 33 0.77 8.51 4.54
N LEU A 34 0.31 8.27 3.31
CA LEU A 34 -0.70 7.25 3.03
C LEU A 34 -0.22 5.86 3.42
N ILE A 35 1.00 5.48 3.04
CA ILE A 35 1.58 4.19 3.44
C ILE A 35 1.68 4.09 4.96
N GLY A 36 2.10 5.16 5.63
CA GLY A 36 2.16 5.22 7.09
C GLY A 36 0.79 4.98 7.73
N LEU A 37 -0.25 5.67 7.23
CA LEU A 37 -1.62 5.48 7.70
C LEU A 37 -2.09 4.05 7.48
N VAL A 38 -1.93 3.51 6.27
CA VAL A 38 -2.30 2.12 5.95
C VAL A 38 -1.60 1.16 6.90
N ARG A 39 -0.30 1.31 7.16
CA ARG A 39 0.42 0.45 8.12
C ARG A 39 -0.09 0.58 9.55
N ALA A 40 -0.49 1.77 9.97
CA ALA A 40 -1.00 2.01 11.32
C ALA A 40 -2.39 1.41 11.53
N VAL A 41 -3.25 1.44 10.51
CA VAL A 41 -4.64 0.93 10.59
C VAL A 41 -4.77 -0.53 10.13
N TYR A 42 -3.88 -1.00 9.26
CA TYR A 42 -3.88 -2.37 8.77
C TYR A 42 -3.30 -3.29 9.84
N GLN A 43 -4.19 -3.84 10.67
CA GLN A 43 -3.89 -5.04 11.41
C GLN A 43 -4.05 -6.23 10.46
N PRO A 44 -2.98 -6.94 10.06
CA PRO A 44 -3.18 -8.23 9.46
C PRO A 44 -3.90 -9.05 10.52
N LYS A 45 -5.18 -9.37 10.31
CA LYS A 45 -5.81 -10.48 11.03
C LYS A 45 -4.80 -11.60 10.92
N ALA A 46 -4.27 -12.06 12.05
CA ALA A 46 -3.34 -13.16 12.05
C ALA A 46 -3.96 -14.21 11.12
N VAL A 47 -3.29 -14.49 10.00
CA VAL A 47 -3.54 -15.73 9.30
C VAL A 47 -3.17 -16.75 10.37
N SER A 48 -4.18 -17.20 11.11
CA SER A 48 -4.06 -18.23 12.11
C SER A 48 -3.32 -19.35 11.39
N LYS A 49 -2.05 -19.57 11.75
CA LYS A 49 -1.25 -20.68 11.24
C LYS A 49 -1.72 -22.00 11.85
N ASN A 50 -3.03 -22.20 11.99
CA ASN A 50 -3.64 -23.44 12.44
C ASN A 50 -4.62 -23.91 11.36
N HIS A 51 -4.57 -25.22 11.08
CA HIS A 51 -5.25 -25.97 10.02
C HIS A 51 -4.56 -25.79 8.65
N ILE A 52 -3.62 -26.64 8.22
CA ILE A 52 -3.82 -28.07 7.95
C ILE A 52 -2.58 -28.88 8.40
N LYS A 53 -2.72 -29.62 9.50
CA LYS A 53 -2.00 -30.88 9.73
C LYS A 53 -3.06 -31.92 10.02
N THR A 54 -3.61 -32.55 8.99
CA THR A 54 -4.33 -33.81 9.13
C THR A 54 -4.33 -34.53 7.79
N GLU A 55 -3.81 -35.76 7.85
CA GLU A 55 -4.10 -36.87 6.94
C GLU A 55 -3.43 -36.88 5.55
N ALA A 56 -2.13 -37.18 5.56
CA ALA A 56 -1.55 -38.11 4.58
C ALA A 56 -0.88 -39.26 5.35
N LEU A 57 -1.73 -40.06 6.01
CA LEU A 57 -1.41 -41.38 6.52
C LEU A 57 -2.67 -42.23 6.32
N LYS A 58 -2.83 -42.72 5.09
CA LYS A 58 -3.44 -44.00 4.75
C LYS A 58 -3.14 -44.31 3.29
#